data_AF-A0A0J6VVS3-F1
#
_entry.id   AF-A0A0J6VVS3-F1
#
_cell.length_a   1.000
_cell.length_b   1.000
_cell.length_c   1.000
_cell.angle_alpha   90.00
_cell.angle_beta   90.00
_cell.angle_gamma   90.00
#
_symmetry.space_group_name_H-M   'P 1'
#
loop_
_entity.id
_entity.type
_entity.pdbx_description
1 polymer ?
#
loop_
_entity_poly.entity_id
_entity_poly.type
_entity_poly.pdbx_seq_one_letter_code
_entity_poly.pdbx_strand_id
1 'polypeptide(L)'
;MTTGHSMTEPAATAAIDQGCRMLRLPTIRDRFAEIATAAEREHQTYLGFLAELVIAECDDRDHRRAERRIRDAGFPRPKRLEDFSFEANPAINPALIGQLASCDWVKAGYPLCLIGDSGTGKSHLLIGLGTRAAEAGYRVRYTLASKLVNELVEAADDKHLTKLITRYGRVDLLLIDLCRTDNYADPSPSRYAKCLVNVG
;
A
#
# COMPACT_ATOMS: atom_id res chain seq x y z
N MET A 1 45.42 4.24 -30.88
CA MET A 1 45.79 4.68 -29.52
C MET A 1 44.76 5.71 -29.07
N THR A 2 43.62 5.24 -28.58
CA THR A 2 42.59 6.08 -27.97
C THR A 2 42.93 6.16 -26.49
N THR A 3 43.27 7.36 -26.03
CA THR A 3 43.56 7.71 -24.64
C THR A 3 42.40 7.27 -23.75
N GLY A 4 42.62 6.19 -23.00
CA GLY A 4 41.71 5.78 -21.92
C GLY A 4 41.65 6.91 -20.90
N HIS A 5 40.50 7.57 -20.82
CA HIS A 5 40.22 8.55 -19.79
C HIS A 5 40.01 7.77 -18.49
N SER A 6 41.09 7.36 -17.83
CA SER A 6 41.01 6.80 -16.48
C SER A 6 40.60 7.94 -15.55
N MET A 7 39.29 8.08 -15.33
CA MET A 7 38.79 8.95 -14.26
C MET A 7 39.42 8.51 -12.94
N THR A 8 39.93 9.47 -12.17
CA THR A 8 40.39 9.19 -10.81
C THR A 8 39.20 8.80 -9.94
N GLU A 9 39.42 7.99 -8.92
CA GLU A 9 38.35 7.52 -8.02
C GLU A 9 37.55 8.68 -7.41
N PRO A 10 38.16 9.79 -6.93
CA PRO A 10 37.40 10.96 -6.48
C PRO A 10 36.54 11.62 -7.56
N ALA A 11 37.03 11.64 -8.81
CA ALA A 11 36.26 12.17 -9.94
C ALA A 11 35.08 11.26 -10.30
N ALA A 12 35.25 9.94 -10.18
CA ALA A 12 34.16 8.98 -10.34
C ALA A 12 33.09 9.13 -9.25
N THR A 13 33.49 9.24 -7.99
CA THR A 13 32.57 9.49 -6.86
C THR A 13 31.74 10.76 -7.08
N ALA A 14 32.39 11.87 -7.47
CA ALA A 14 31.70 13.14 -7.73
C ALA A 14 30.74 13.06 -8.93
N ALA A 15 31.15 12.39 -10.02
CA ALA A 15 30.29 12.18 -11.19
C ALA A 15 29.06 11.33 -10.85
N ILE A 16 29.22 10.29 -10.02
CA ILE A 16 28.12 9.45 -9.54
C ILE A 16 27.14 10.28 -8.70
N ASP A 17 27.61 11.05 -7.72
CA ASP A 17 26.73 11.90 -6.89
C ASP A 17 25.94 12.91 -7.75
N GLN A 18 26.62 13.63 -8.63
CA GLN A 18 25.97 14.62 -9.51
C GLN A 18 24.96 13.97 -10.46
N GLY A 19 25.33 12.85 -11.08
CA GLY A 19 24.45 12.07 -11.95
C GLY A 19 23.21 11.57 -11.22
N CYS A 20 23.37 11.03 -10.02
CA CYS A 20 22.25 10.53 -9.21
C CYS A 20 21.32 11.65 -8.76
N ARG A 21 21.81 12.86 -8.46
CA ARG A 21 20.96 14.03 -8.18
C ARG A 21 20.12 14.42 -9.38
N MET A 22 20.72 14.48 -10.57
CA MET A 22 20.03 14.85 -11.81
C MET A 22 18.97 13.82 -12.20
N LEU A 23 19.29 12.53 -12.08
CA LEU A 23 18.40 11.42 -12.41
C LEU A 23 17.42 11.03 -11.30
N ARG A 24 17.50 11.68 -10.13
CA ARG A 24 16.71 11.39 -8.92
C ARG A 24 16.84 9.93 -8.48
N LEU A 25 18.07 9.45 -8.33
CA LEU A 25 18.43 8.11 -7.85
C LEU A 25 18.96 8.21 -6.39
N PRO A 26 18.11 8.52 -5.40
CA PRO A 26 18.57 8.76 -4.04
C PRO A 26 19.21 7.53 -3.40
N THR A 27 18.70 6.32 -3.66
CA THR A 27 19.21 5.10 -3.01
C THR A 27 20.59 4.75 -3.55
N ILE A 28 20.81 4.84 -4.86
CA ILE A 28 22.15 4.67 -5.45
C ILE A 28 23.10 5.73 -4.90
N ARG A 29 22.69 7.00 -4.89
CA ARG A 29 23.53 8.09 -4.37
C ARG A 29 23.99 7.84 -2.93
N ASP A 30 23.10 7.33 -2.10
CA ASP A 30 23.39 7.16 -0.68
C ASP A 30 24.14 5.84 -0.39
N ARG A 31 24.02 4.82 -1.25
CA ARG A 31 24.57 3.46 -1.03
C ARG A 31 25.69 3.01 -1.96
N PHE A 32 26.02 3.75 -3.04
CA PHE A 32 26.96 3.26 -4.04
C PHE A 32 28.35 2.94 -3.50
N ALA A 33 28.85 3.72 -2.52
CA ALA A 33 30.17 3.49 -1.92
C ALA A 33 30.23 2.20 -1.09
N GLU A 34 29.17 1.93 -0.33
CA GLU A 34 29.01 0.70 0.45
C GLU A 34 28.97 -0.52 -0.48
N ILE A 35 28.11 -0.46 -1.51
CA ILE A 35 27.94 -1.55 -2.49
C ILE A 35 29.22 -1.76 -3.31
N ALA A 36 29.95 -0.69 -3.66
CA ALA A 36 31.23 -0.81 -4.36
C ALA A 36 32.29 -1.53 -3.50
N THR A 37 32.37 -1.20 -2.20
CA THR A 37 33.29 -1.86 -1.27
C THR A 37 32.93 -3.34 -1.09
N ALA A 38 31.63 -3.67 -1.03
CA ALA A 38 31.17 -5.05 -0.98
C ALA A 38 31.52 -5.83 -2.26
N ALA A 39 31.26 -5.24 -3.43
CA ALA A 39 31.57 -5.82 -4.73
C ALA A 39 33.06 -6.13 -4.91
N GLU A 40 33.95 -5.26 -4.42
CA GLU A 40 35.40 -5.50 -4.41
C GLU A 40 35.79 -6.71 -3.55
N ARG A 41 35.22 -6.81 -2.35
CA ARG A 41 35.48 -7.92 -1.41
C ARG A 41 34.97 -9.26 -1.93
N GLU A 42 33.85 -9.25 -2.63
CA GLU A 42 33.20 -10.44 -3.19
C GLU A 42 33.68 -10.79 -4.60
N HIS A 43 34.60 -10.01 -5.17
CA HIS A 43 35.06 -10.13 -6.55
C HIS A 43 33.90 -10.17 -7.57
N GLN A 44 32.87 -9.36 -7.32
CA GLN A 44 31.68 -9.30 -8.15
C GLN A 44 32.03 -8.74 -9.54
N THR A 45 31.37 -9.26 -10.58
CA THR A 45 31.54 -8.70 -11.93
C THR A 45 30.97 -7.28 -12.01
N TYR A 46 31.46 -6.45 -12.94
CA TYR A 46 30.93 -5.11 -13.17
C TYR A 46 29.41 -5.10 -13.45
N LEU A 47 28.91 -6.12 -14.16
CA LEU A 47 27.48 -6.28 -14.40
C LEU A 47 26.72 -6.63 -13.11
N GLY A 48 27.30 -7.45 -12.23
CA GLY A 48 26.72 -7.77 -10.93
C GLY A 48 26.60 -6.55 -10.03
N PHE A 49 27.68 -5.77 -9.92
CA PHE A 49 27.69 -4.51 -9.16
C PHE A 49 26.62 -3.53 -9.66
N LEU A 50 26.56 -3.31 -10.99
CA LEU A 50 25.55 -2.43 -11.57
C LEU A 50 24.13 -2.94 -11.34
N ALA A 51 23.91 -4.25 -11.46
CA ALA A 51 22.62 -4.86 -11.20
C ALA A 51 22.18 -4.65 -9.74
N GLU A 52 23.08 -4.83 -8.78
CA GLU A 52 22.80 -4.64 -7.35
C GLU A 52 22.38 -3.21 -7.02
N LEU A 53 23.08 -2.21 -7.58
CA LEU A 53 22.70 -0.80 -7.45
C LEU A 53 21.30 -0.52 -7.99
N VAL A 54 21.00 -1.03 -9.18
CA VAL A 54 19.70 -0.81 -9.83
C VAL A 54 18.59 -1.52 -9.08
N ILE A 55 18.82 -2.76 -8.62
CA ILE A 55 17.87 -3.52 -7.80
C ILE A 55 17.58 -2.76 -6.51
N ALA A 56 18.62 -2.32 -5.79
CA ALA A 56 18.46 -1.56 -4.55
C ALA A 56 17.62 -0.30 -4.75
N GLU A 57 17.82 0.46 -5.84
CA GLU A 57 17.00 1.64 -6.17
C GLU A 57 15.55 1.29 -6.49
N CYS A 58 15.32 0.23 -7.25
CA CYS A 58 13.97 -0.24 -7.60
C CYS A 58 13.20 -0.66 -6.34
N ASP A 59 13.82 -1.48 -5.50
CA ASP A 59 13.22 -2.00 -4.27
C ASP A 59 12.84 -0.86 -3.31
N ASP A 60 13.75 0.09 -3.10
CA ASP A 60 13.50 1.26 -2.25
C ASP A 60 12.40 2.16 -2.81
N ARG A 61 12.34 2.33 -4.14
CA ARG A 61 11.29 3.12 -4.80
C ARG A 61 9.93 2.46 -4.64
N ASP A 62 9.85 1.16 -4.84
CA ASP A 62 8.60 0.41 -4.70
C ASP A 62 8.14 0.37 -3.25
N HIS A 63 9.07 0.21 -2.30
CA HIS A 63 8.80 0.32 -0.88
C HIS A 63 8.22 1.70 -0.51
N ARG A 64 8.89 2.81 -0.88
CA ARG A 64 8.41 4.17 -0.62
C ARG A 64 7.05 4.45 -1.26
N ARG A 65 6.80 3.92 -2.45
CA ARG A 65 5.50 4.02 -3.13
C ARG A 65 4.41 3.27 -2.37
N ALA A 66 4.68 2.04 -1.93
CA ALA A 66 3.77 1.26 -1.11
C ALA A 66 3.45 1.98 0.21
N GLU A 67 4.46 2.42 0.95
CA GLU A 67 4.27 3.19 2.20
C GLU A 67 3.46 4.46 2.00
N ARG A 68 3.72 5.20 0.91
CA ARG A 68 2.94 6.38 0.56
C ARG A 68 1.47 6.02 0.32
N ARG A 69 1.18 4.94 -0.41
CA ARG A 69 -0.20 4.48 -0.64
C ARG A 69 -0.89 4.03 0.64
N ILE A 70 -0.18 3.31 1.53
CA ILE A 70 -0.71 2.90 2.84
C ILE A 70 -1.06 4.13 3.68
N ARG A 71 -0.21 5.16 3.69
CA ARG A 71 -0.49 6.43 4.38
C ARG A 71 -1.67 7.17 3.76
N ASP A 72 -1.71 7.29 2.43
CA ASP A 72 -2.80 7.96 1.70
C ASP A 72 -4.16 7.27 1.92
N ALA A 73 -4.16 5.96 2.20
CA ALA A 73 -5.37 5.20 2.50
C ALA A 73 -6.07 5.65 3.78
N GLY A 74 -5.35 6.25 4.73
CA GLY A 74 -5.95 6.86 5.92
C GLY A 74 -6.49 5.84 6.95
N PHE A 75 -5.82 4.70 7.09
CA PHE A 75 -6.18 3.70 8.10
C PHE A 75 -6.10 4.29 9.51
N PRO A 76 -7.05 3.97 10.42
CA PRO A 76 -7.04 4.49 11.78
C PRO A 76 -5.90 3.91 12.61
N ARG A 77 -5.44 2.70 12.28
CA ARG A 77 -4.32 2.00 12.91
C ARG A 77 -3.61 1.12 11.87
N PRO A 78 -2.28 0.95 11.95
CA PRO A 78 -1.59 -0.01 11.11
C PRO A 78 -1.99 -1.43 11.52
N LYS A 79 -2.43 -2.23 10.55
CA LYS A 79 -2.70 -3.66 10.71
C LYS A 79 -2.25 -4.40 9.45
N ARG A 80 -1.49 -5.48 9.63
CA ARG A 80 -1.10 -6.40 8.55
C ARG A 80 -1.87 -7.71 8.69
N LEU A 81 -2.02 -8.43 7.58
CA LEU A 81 -2.61 -9.78 7.63
C LEU A 81 -1.74 -10.77 8.42
N GLU A 82 -0.42 -10.54 8.46
CA GLU A 82 0.53 -11.33 9.25
C GLU A 82 0.24 -11.30 10.76
N ASP A 83 -0.29 -10.17 11.26
CA ASP A 83 -0.60 -9.98 12.67
C ASP A 83 -1.94 -10.62 13.08
N PHE A 84 -2.66 -11.25 12.14
CA PHE A 84 -3.99 -11.81 12.39
C PHE A 84 -3.88 -13.21 13.00
N SER A 85 -4.39 -13.39 14.22
CA SER A 85 -4.46 -14.73 14.84
C SER A 85 -5.67 -15.50 14.30
N PHE A 86 -5.41 -16.48 13.44
CA PHE A 86 -6.42 -17.42 12.96
C PHE A 86 -6.87 -18.42 14.04
N GLU A 87 -6.02 -18.68 15.04
CA GLU A 87 -6.36 -19.56 16.18
C GLU A 87 -7.48 -18.96 17.03
N ALA A 88 -7.51 -17.64 17.20
CA ALA A 88 -8.56 -16.93 17.93
C ALA A 88 -9.91 -16.93 17.20
N ASN A 89 -9.95 -17.27 15.90
CA ASN A 89 -11.18 -17.31 15.13
C ASN A 89 -11.17 -18.41 14.06
N PRO A 90 -11.42 -19.68 14.45
CA PRO A 90 -11.36 -20.83 13.55
C PRO A 90 -12.44 -20.84 12.45
N ALA A 91 -13.44 -19.96 12.53
CA ALA A 91 -14.44 -19.80 11.47
C ALA A 91 -13.88 -19.13 10.21
N ILE A 92 -12.71 -18.48 10.31
CA ILE A 92 -12.05 -17.83 9.17
C ILE A 92 -11.07 -18.80 8.55
N ASN A 93 -11.34 -19.20 7.31
CA ASN A 93 -10.44 -20.06 6.54
C ASN A 93 -9.15 -19.29 6.14
N PRO A 94 -7.96 -19.67 6.63
CA PRO A 94 -6.71 -18.99 6.29
C PRO A 94 -6.38 -19.06 4.80
N ALA A 95 -6.76 -20.15 4.11
CA ALA A 95 -6.54 -20.29 2.68
C ALA A 95 -7.35 -19.27 1.87
N LEU A 96 -8.58 -18.97 2.29
CA LEU A 96 -9.41 -17.93 1.67
C LEU A 96 -8.80 -16.54 1.88
N ILE A 97 -8.30 -16.24 3.09
CA ILE A 97 -7.62 -14.95 3.35
C ILE A 97 -6.33 -14.84 2.53
N GLY A 98 -5.58 -15.93 2.38
CA GLY A 98 -4.42 -16.00 1.49
C GLY A 98 -4.78 -15.71 0.03
N GLN A 99 -5.88 -16.28 -0.46
CA GLN A 99 -6.39 -15.99 -1.80
C GLN A 99 -6.83 -14.53 -1.94
N LEU A 100 -7.56 -13.97 -0.95
CA LEU A 100 -7.96 -12.56 -0.98
C LEU A 100 -6.76 -11.61 -0.91
N ALA A 101 -5.65 -12.04 -0.31
CA ALA A 101 -4.41 -11.26 -0.26
C ALA A 101 -3.72 -11.11 -1.63
N SER A 102 -4.03 -11.95 -2.63
CA SER A 102 -3.53 -11.78 -4.00
C SER A 102 -4.10 -10.54 -4.69
N CYS A 103 -5.20 -9.99 -4.16
CA CYS A 103 -5.93 -8.85 -4.72
C CYS A 103 -6.50 -9.09 -6.13
N ASP A 104 -6.59 -10.35 -6.60
CA ASP A 104 -7.18 -10.67 -7.91
C ASP A 104 -8.65 -10.24 -7.99
N TRP A 105 -9.37 -10.29 -6.87
CA TRP A 105 -10.75 -9.81 -6.77
C TRP A 105 -10.87 -8.29 -6.96
N VAL A 106 -9.86 -7.53 -6.53
CA VAL A 106 -9.77 -6.07 -6.79
C VAL A 106 -9.55 -5.85 -8.28
N LYS A 107 -8.63 -6.59 -8.90
CA LYS A 107 -8.40 -6.50 -10.34
C LYS A 107 -9.65 -6.84 -11.17
N ALA A 108 -10.45 -7.79 -10.69
CA ALA A 108 -11.66 -8.27 -11.36
C ALA A 108 -12.91 -7.40 -11.07
N GLY A 109 -12.82 -6.34 -10.26
CA GLY A 109 -13.98 -5.48 -9.97
C GLY A 109 -14.96 -6.05 -8.94
N TYR A 110 -14.63 -7.15 -8.26
CA TYR A 110 -15.57 -7.78 -7.33
C TYR A 110 -15.62 -7.04 -5.99
N PRO A 111 -16.80 -6.74 -5.44
CA PRO A 111 -16.90 -6.25 -4.07
C PRO A 111 -16.73 -7.39 -3.07
N LEU A 112 -16.19 -7.09 -1.89
CA LEU A 112 -16.02 -8.05 -0.80
C LEU A 112 -16.75 -7.55 0.45
N CYS A 113 -17.55 -8.41 1.07
CA CYS A 113 -18.26 -8.11 2.31
C CYS A 113 -17.87 -9.12 3.40
N LEU A 114 -17.37 -8.60 4.52
CA LEU A 114 -17.00 -9.38 5.70
C LEU A 114 -18.16 -9.34 6.70
N ILE A 115 -18.83 -10.47 6.92
CA ILE A 115 -20.01 -10.57 7.79
C ILE A 115 -19.70 -11.46 8.99
N GLY A 116 -20.10 -11.03 10.19
CA GLY A 116 -20.16 -11.90 11.37
C GLY A 116 -20.41 -11.14 12.67
N ASP A 117 -20.15 -11.79 13.80
CA ASP A 117 -20.37 -11.18 15.12
C ASP A 117 -19.32 -10.13 15.49
N SER A 118 -19.64 -9.22 16.40
CA SER A 118 -18.67 -8.23 16.88
C SER A 118 -17.44 -8.92 17.50
N GLY A 119 -16.26 -8.29 17.44
CA GLY A 119 -15.04 -8.81 18.05
C GLY A 119 -14.30 -9.91 17.27
N THR A 120 -14.86 -10.42 16.17
CA THR A 120 -14.26 -11.49 15.33
C THR A 120 -13.06 -11.05 14.47
N GLY A 121 -12.53 -9.84 14.67
CA GLY A 121 -11.36 -9.34 13.93
C GLY A 121 -11.65 -8.80 12.53
N LYS A 122 -12.92 -8.59 12.15
CA LYS A 122 -13.28 -8.01 10.84
C LYS A 122 -12.59 -6.68 10.52
N SER A 123 -12.44 -5.78 11.50
CA SER A 123 -11.73 -4.50 11.28
C SER A 123 -10.26 -4.75 10.93
N HIS A 124 -9.64 -5.75 11.57
CA HIS A 124 -8.27 -6.13 11.30
C HIS A 124 -8.15 -6.69 9.88
N LEU A 125 -9.03 -7.62 9.49
CA LEU A 125 -9.03 -8.16 8.13
C LEU A 125 -9.30 -7.07 7.08
N LEU A 126 -10.24 -6.15 7.33
CA LEU A 126 -10.54 -5.03 6.45
C LEU A 126 -9.29 -4.16 6.21
N ILE A 127 -8.63 -3.76 7.30
CA ILE A 127 -7.41 -2.93 7.22
C ILE A 127 -6.27 -3.74 6.61
N GLY A 128 -6.08 -5.00 7.00
CA GLY A 128 -5.01 -5.86 6.50
C GLY A 128 -5.10 -6.15 5.01
N LEU A 129 -6.30 -6.48 4.50
CA LEU A 129 -6.55 -6.62 3.06
C LEU A 129 -6.35 -5.30 2.33
N GLY A 130 -6.79 -4.19 2.93
CA GLY A 130 -6.52 -2.84 2.43
C GLY A 130 -5.03 -2.51 2.32
N THR A 131 -4.25 -2.86 3.35
CA THR A 131 -2.79 -2.67 3.38
C THR A 131 -2.14 -3.50 2.26
N ARG A 132 -2.53 -4.77 2.10
CA ARG A 132 -2.01 -5.61 1.01
C ARG A 132 -2.37 -5.07 -0.38
N ALA A 133 -3.58 -4.55 -0.57
CA ALA A 133 -3.96 -3.90 -1.81
C ALA A 133 -3.12 -2.64 -2.08
N ALA A 134 -2.83 -1.83 -1.06
CA ALA A 134 -1.96 -0.67 -1.18
C ALA A 134 -0.51 -1.05 -1.51
N GLU A 135 0.01 -2.13 -0.92
CA GLU A 135 1.31 -2.72 -1.23
C GLU A 135 1.36 -3.25 -2.68
N ALA A 136 0.27 -3.88 -3.16
CA ALA A 136 0.12 -4.34 -4.53
C ALA A 136 -0.07 -3.21 -5.57
N GLY A 137 -0.09 -1.95 -5.12
CA GLY A 137 -0.09 -0.77 -5.98
C GLY A 137 -1.44 -0.10 -6.19
N TYR A 138 -2.52 -0.63 -5.62
CA TYR A 138 -3.86 -0.06 -5.70
C TYR A 138 -4.01 1.19 -4.83
N ARG A 139 -4.82 2.14 -5.30
CA ARG A 139 -5.22 3.33 -4.55
C ARG A 139 -6.37 2.96 -3.61
N VAL A 140 -6.04 2.79 -2.35
CA VAL A 140 -7.01 2.39 -1.32
C VAL A 140 -7.46 3.62 -0.54
N ARG A 141 -8.71 3.62 -0.06
CA ARG A 141 -9.20 4.63 0.89
C ARG A 141 -10.05 3.98 1.97
N TYR A 142 -9.76 4.28 3.23
CA TYR A 142 -10.57 3.89 4.37
C TYR A 142 -11.53 5.01 4.78
N THR A 143 -12.78 4.66 5.08
CA THR A 143 -13.75 5.55 5.68
C THR A 143 -14.69 4.80 6.62
N LEU A 144 -15.21 5.51 7.63
CA LEU A 144 -16.35 5.02 8.40
C LEU A 144 -17.62 5.21 7.58
N ALA A 145 -18.58 4.28 7.71
CA ALA A 145 -19.87 4.41 7.03
C ALA A 145 -20.61 5.68 7.45
N SER A 146 -20.64 5.99 8.75
CA SER A 146 -21.25 7.22 9.27
C SER A 146 -20.61 8.48 8.70
N LYS A 147 -19.28 8.50 8.61
CA LYS A 147 -18.53 9.61 8.01
C LYS A 147 -18.85 9.77 6.53
N LEU A 148 -18.91 8.66 5.79
CA LEU A 148 -19.24 8.68 4.36
C LEU A 148 -20.65 9.22 4.13
N VAL A 149 -21.63 8.78 4.93
CA VAL A 149 -23.01 9.29 4.84
C VAL A 149 -23.07 10.78 5.13
N ASN A 150 -22.42 11.25 6.20
CA ASN A 150 -22.40 12.68 6.53
C ASN A 150 -21.76 13.51 5.40
N GLU A 151 -20.61 13.10 4.87
CA GLU A 151 -19.96 13.80 3.75
C GLU A 151 -20.86 13.85 2.50
N LEU A 152 -21.62 12.79 2.23
CA LEU A 152 -22.56 12.75 1.10
C LEU A 152 -23.77 13.65 1.31
N VAL A 153 -24.33 13.70 2.53
CA VAL A 153 -25.46 14.58 2.88
C VAL A 153 -25.04 16.04 2.75
N GLU A 154 -23.92 16.43 3.37
CA GLU A 154 -23.40 17.81 3.29
C GLU A 154 -23.14 18.24 1.84
N ALA A 155 -22.54 17.37 1.02
CA ALA A 155 -22.25 17.72 -0.37
C ALA A 155 -23.47 17.74 -1.29
N ALA A 156 -24.55 17.05 -0.93
CA ALA A 156 -25.83 17.15 -1.61
C ALA A 156 -26.46 18.53 -1.37
N ASP A 157 -26.38 19.02 -0.12
CA ASP A 157 -26.90 20.34 0.26
C ASP A 157 -26.09 21.48 -0.40
N ASP A 158 -24.76 21.33 -0.49
CA ASP A 158 -23.85 22.36 -1.04
C ASP A 158 -23.66 22.32 -2.57
N LYS A 159 -24.42 21.51 -3.31
CA LYS A 159 -24.25 21.28 -4.77
C LYS A 159 -22.82 20.88 -5.19
N HIS A 160 -22.06 20.25 -4.29
CA HIS A 160 -20.70 19.78 -4.52
C HIS A 160 -20.57 18.25 -4.64
N LEU A 161 -21.71 17.56 -4.67
CA LEU A 161 -21.79 16.10 -4.79
C LEU A 161 -20.92 15.52 -5.92
N THR A 162 -20.90 16.15 -7.10
CA THR A 162 -20.06 15.69 -8.24
C THR A 162 -18.56 15.68 -7.92
N LYS A 163 -18.07 16.64 -7.12
CA LYS A 163 -16.66 16.68 -6.71
C LYS A 163 -16.31 15.55 -5.74
N LEU A 164 -17.20 15.23 -4.79
CA LEU A 164 -17.00 14.10 -3.88
C LEU A 164 -17.05 12.77 -4.61
N ILE A 165 -18.02 12.56 -5.50
CA ILE A 165 -18.10 11.33 -6.31
C ILE A 165 -16.82 11.16 -7.14
N THR A 166 -16.35 12.24 -7.78
CA THR A 166 -15.09 12.21 -8.54
C THR A 166 -13.88 11.90 -7.65
N ARG A 167 -13.88 12.33 -6.39
CA ARG A 167 -12.82 12.02 -5.44
C ARG A 167 -12.78 10.53 -5.09
N TYR A 168 -13.95 9.92 -4.83
CA TYR A 168 -14.05 8.49 -4.56
C TYR A 168 -13.84 7.64 -5.83
N GLY A 169 -14.22 8.12 -7.01
CA GLY A 169 -13.95 7.44 -8.29
C GLY A 169 -12.47 7.40 -8.71
N ARG A 170 -11.56 8.08 -7.97
CA ARG A 170 -10.11 8.02 -8.23
C ARG A 170 -9.39 6.92 -7.44
N VAL A 171 -10.10 6.27 -6.53
CA VAL A 171 -9.57 5.17 -5.73
C VAL A 171 -9.99 3.86 -6.36
N ASP A 172 -9.09 2.88 -6.36
CA ASP A 172 -9.37 1.54 -6.88
C ASP A 172 -10.14 0.72 -5.84
N LEU A 173 -9.96 1.03 -4.55
CA LEU A 173 -10.60 0.30 -3.46
C LEU A 173 -11.06 1.23 -2.33
N LEU A 174 -12.37 1.23 -2.06
CA LEU A 174 -12.99 1.94 -0.96
C LEU A 174 -13.36 0.95 0.16
N LEU A 175 -12.74 1.12 1.33
CA LEU A 175 -13.03 0.35 2.53
C LEU A 175 -14.03 1.11 3.39
N ILE A 176 -15.17 0.48 3.65
CA ILE A 176 -16.25 1.05 4.45
C ILE A 176 -16.37 0.25 5.73
N ASP A 177 -15.98 0.89 6.82
CA ASP A 177 -16.11 0.33 8.15
C ASP A 177 -17.42 0.75 8.81
N LEU A 178 -18.32 -0.21 8.97
CA LEU A 178 -19.55 -0.08 9.74
C LEU A 178 -19.20 -0.31 11.21
N CYS A 179 -18.76 0.75 11.88
CA CYS A 179 -18.75 0.80 13.33
C CYS A 179 -20.16 1.15 13.82
N ARG A 180 -20.56 0.53 14.94
CA ARG A 180 -21.81 0.83 15.63
C ARG A 180 -21.79 2.31 16.05
N THR A 181 -22.62 3.15 15.43
CA THR A 181 -23.02 4.44 16.00
C THR A 181 -24.30 4.21 16.76
N ASP A 182 -24.33 4.56 18.05
CA ASP A 182 -25.43 4.32 18.98
C ASP A 182 -26.76 5.04 18.64
N ASN A 183 -26.86 5.66 17.46
CA ASN A 183 -28.03 6.39 16.98
C ASN A 183 -28.88 5.65 15.94
N TYR A 184 -28.58 4.40 15.60
CA TYR A 184 -29.45 3.57 14.76
C TYR A 184 -29.74 2.25 15.47
N ALA A 185 -30.83 2.24 16.25
CA ALA A 185 -31.33 1.06 16.95
C ALA A 185 -31.97 0.09 15.94
N ASP A 186 -31.17 -0.80 15.34
CA ASP A 186 -31.68 -2.00 14.67
C ASP A 186 -31.91 -3.11 15.72
N PRO A 187 -33.14 -3.64 15.87
CA PRO A 187 -33.48 -4.66 16.85
C PRO A 187 -33.16 -6.10 16.40
N SER A 188 -32.46 -6.33 15.28
CA SER A 188 -32.16 -7.68 14.79
C SER A 188 -30.89 -8.33 15.40
N PRO A 189 -30.79 -9.68 15.45
CA PRO A 189 -29.63 -10.37 16.02
C PRO A 189 -28.36 -10.02 15.24
N SER A 190 -27.44 -9.34 15.92
CA SER A 190 -26.43 -8.46 15.36
C SER A 190 -25.33 -9.15 14.54
N ARG A 191 -25.52 -9.26 13.22
CA ARG A 191 -24.42 -9.51 12.28
C ARG A 191 -23.90 -8.18 11.75
N TYR A 192 -22.64 -7.86 12.04
CA TYR A 192 -21.98 -6.68 11.47
C TYR A 192 -21.37 -7.05 10.13
N ALA A 193 -21.75 -6.30 9.09
CA ALA A 193 -21.09 -6.32 7.79
C ALA A 193 -19.96 -5.27 7.77
N LYS A 194 -18.84 -5.53 7.09
CA LYS A 194 -17.86 -4.51 6.69
C LYS A 194 -17.56 -4.70 5.22
N CYS A 195 -17.50 -3.62 4.45
CA CYS A 195 -17.50 -3.71 2.99
C CYS A 195 -16.20 -3.17 2.40
N LEU A 196 -15.74 -3.82 1.34
CA LEU A 196 -14.74 -3.36 0.40
C LEU A 196 -15.44 -3.20 -0.94
N VAL A 197 -15.53 -1.95 -1.40
CA VAL A 197 -16.20 -1.57 -2.64
C VAL A 197 -15.13 -1.20 -3.64
N ASN A 198 -15.14 -1.85 -4.79
CA ASN A 198 -14.33 -1.44 -5.92
C ASN A 198 -15.01 -0.25 -6.61
N VAL A 199 -14.24 0.79 -6.94
CA VAL A 199 -14.76 2.02 -7.56
C VAL A 199 -14.20 2.22 -8.99
N GLY A 200 -13.42 1.26 -9.48
CA GLY A 200 -12.80 1.25 -10.82
C GLY A 200 -13.54 0.39 -11.83
#